data_AF-A0ABD6C7T9-F1
#
_entry.id   AF-A0ABD6C7T9-F1
#
_cell.length_a   1.000
_cell.length_b   1.000
_cell.length_c   1.000
_cell.angle_alpha   90.00
_cell.angle_beta   90.00
_cell.angle_gamma   90.00
#
_symmetry.space_group_name_H-M   'P 1'
#
loop_
_entity.id
_entity.type
_entity.pdbx_description
1 polymer ?
#
loop_
_entity_poly.entity_id
_entity_poly.type
_entity_poly.pdbx_seq_one_letter_code
_entity_poly.pdbx_strand_id
1 'polypeptide(L)'
;MNYDVVTLAVPPGEAHDRITAAVSGLRTTESNSGYEYRTSRGFHLATVSEHRTDDGERYSTLRYRTAIVSPTAAHARRTANRIKDAVADLRVSSAPG
;
A
#
# COMPACT_ATOMS: atom_id res chain seq x y z
N MET A 1 8.45 -14.66 1.19
CA MET A 1 8.23 -13.31 0.61
C MET A 1 7.92 -12.39 1.78
N ASN A 2 8.75 -11.39 2.07
CA ASN A 2 8.54 -10.54 3.24
C ASN A 2 7.72 -9.31 2.87
N TYR A 3 6.65 -9.11 3.62
CA TYR A 3 5.79 -7.95 3.57
C TYR A 3 5.75 -7.34 4.97
N ASP A 4 5.70 -6.01 5.02
CA ASP A 4 5.31 -5.29 6.22
C ASP A 4 3.88 -4.79 6.04
N VAL A 5 3.18 -4.63 7.15
CA VAL A 5 1.83 -4.09 7.20
C VAL A 5 1.85 -2.80 8.01
N VAL A 6 1.18 -1.78 7.52
CA VAL A 6 0.92 -0.54 8.27
C VAL A 6 -0.56 -0.22 8.19
N THR A 7 -1.13 0.22 9.31
CA THR A 7 -2.52 0.67 9.39
C THR A 7 -2.57 2.17 9.09
N LEU A 8 -3.55 2.59 8.29
CA LEU A 8 -3.75 3.96 7.85
C LEU A 8 -5.08 4.48 8.38
N ALA A 9 -5.11 5.71 8.88
CA ALA A 9 -6.29 6.40 9.41
C ALA A 9 -7.28 6.86 8.32
N VAL A 10 -7.22 6.28 7.13
CA VAL A 10 -7.99 6.69 5.95
C VAL A 10 -8.57 5.48 5.24
N PRO A 11 -9.70 5.63 4.54
CA PRO A 11 -10.25 4.57 3.71
C PRO A 11 -9.32 4.24 2.52
N PRO A 12 -9.48 3.04 1.89
CA PRO A 12 -8.63 2.62 0.79
C PRO A 12 -8.54 3.58 -0.40
N GLY A 13 -9.64 4.27 -0.73
CA GLY A 13 -9.70 5.21 -1.85
C GLY A 13 -8.78 6.42 -1.64
N GLU A 14 -8.78 7.00 -0.44
CA GLU A 14 -7.91 8.13 -0.12
C GLU A 14 -6.43 7.71 -0.08
N ALA A 15 -6.14 6.53 0.49
CA ALA A 15 -4.80 5.96 0.42
C ALA A 15 -4.36 5.73 -1.04
N HIS A 16 -5.27 5.29 -1.90
CA HIS A 16 -5.03 5.09 -3.32
C HIS A 16 -4.70 6.39 -4.06
N ASP A 17 -5.49 7.43 -3.85
CA ASP A 17 -5.27 8.75 -4.45
C ASP A 17 -3.91 9.31 -4.03
N ARG A 18 -3.56 9.18 -2.75
CA ARG A 18 -2.26 9.60 -2.22
C ARG A 18 -1.08 8.85 -2.88
N ILE A 19 -1.20 7.53 -3.00
CA ILE A 19 -0.17 6.68 -3.60
C ILE A 19 0.01 7.01 -5.07
N THR A 20 -1.07 7.13 -5.84
CA THR A 20 -1.00 7.37 -7.28
C THR A 20 -0.56 8.79 -7.63
N ALA A 21 -0.89 9.78 -6.79
CA ALA A 21 -0.37 11.14 -6.92
C ALA A 21 1.15 11.21 -6.67
N ALA A 22 1.67 10.43 -5.72
CA ALA A 22 3.09 10.44 -5.34
C ALA A 22 3.97 9.50 -6.19
N VAL A 23 3.41 8.41 -6.71
CA VAL A 23 4.16 7.33 -7.36
C VAL A 23 3.60 7.05 -8.76
N SER A 24 4.30 7.58 -9.76
CA SER A 24 3.97 7.34 -11.17
C SER A 24 4.41 5.96 -11.67
N GLY A 25 3.79 5.50 -12.76
CA GLY A 25 4.16 4.25 -13.43
C GLY A 25 3.68 2.97 -12.72
N LEU A 26 2.76 3.10 -11.76
CA LEU A 26 2.08 1.97 -11.14
C LEU A 26 1.01 1.41 -12.08
N ARG A 27 0.92 0.09 -12.13
CA ARG A 27 -0.30 -0.60 -12.57
C ARG A 27 -1.13 -0.89 -11.33
N THR A 28 -2.35 -0.38 -11.33
CA THR A 28 -3.30 -0.62 -10.23
C THR A 28 -4.39 -1.58 -10.68
N THR A 29 -4.78 -2.48 -9.78
CA THR A 29 -5.99 -3.29 -9.92
C THR A 29 -6.89 -3.00 -8.73
N GLU A 30 -8.09 -2.53 -8.99
CA GLU A 30 -9.12 -2.32 -7.98
C GLU A 30 -9.95 -3.61 -7.81
N SER A 31 -10.37 -3.86 -6.58
CA SER A 31 -11.21 -5.00 -6.20
C SER A 31 -12.15 -4.58 -5.07
N ASN A 32 -13.15 -5.42 -4.78
CA ASN A 32 -14.06 -5.19 -3.64
C ASN A 32 -13.34 -5.10 -2.28
N SER A 33 -12.11 -5.61 -2.18
CA SER A 33 -11.32 -5.62 -0.95
C SER A 33 -10.25 -4.53 -0.90
N GLY A 34 -10.18 -3.64 -1.91
CA GLY A 34 -9.21 -2.54 -2.01
C GLY A 34 -8.36 -2.59 -3.29
N TYR A 35 -7.12 -2.12 -3.19
CA TYR A 35 -6.25 -1.85 -4.36
C TYR A 35 -4.97 -2.67 -4.33
N GLU A 36 -4.59 -3.23 -5.47
CA GLU A 36 -3.30 -3.90 -5.67
C GLU A 36 -2.38 -3.08 -6.58
N TYR A 37 -1.13 -2.89 -6.16
CA TYR A 37 -0.12 -2.15 -6.90
C TYR A 37 0.97 -3.06 -7.44
N ARG A 38 1.21 -2.95 -8.74
CA ARG A 38 2.25 -3.67 -9.46
C ARG A 38 3.11 -2.69 -10.26
N THR A 39 4.36 -3.08 -10.51
CA THR A 39 5.16 -2.41 -11.55
C THR A 39 4.59 -2.67 -12.94
N SER A 40 5.01 -1.88 -13.94
CA SER A 40 4.72 -2.14 -15.35
C SER A 40 5.17 -3.52 -15.84
N ARG A 41 6.17 -4.12 -15.18
CA ARG A 41 6.70 -5.47 -15.46
C ARG A 41 5.98 -6.59 -14.69
N GLY A 42 4.91 -6.27 -13.96
CA GLY A 42 4.09 -7.25 -13.26
C GLY A 42 4.56 -7.62 -11.84
N PHE A 43 5.66 -7.05 -11.34
CA PHE A 43 6.05 -7.28 -9.94
C PHE A 43 5.03 -6.68 -8.97
N HIS A 44 4.46 -7.51 -8.10
CA HIS A 44 3.66 -7.06 -6.97
C HIS A 44 4.51 -6.26 -5.97
N LEU A 45 4.00 -5.08 -5.60
CA LEU A 45 4.64 -4.13 -4.72
C LEU A 45 3.89 -3.99 -3.40
N ALA A 46 2.58 -3.78 -3.47
CA ALA A 46 1.76 -3.54 -2.30
C ALA A 46 0.27 -3.83 -2.55
N THR A 47 -0.47 -3.98 -1.46
CA THR A 47 -1.93 -4.06 -1.44
C THR A 47 -2.43 -3.10 -0.36
N VAL A 48 -3.46 -2.31 -0.68
CA VAL A 48 -4.25 -1.56 0.30
C VAL A 48 -5.58 -2.29 0.47
N SER A 49 -5.96 -2.59 1.70
CA SER A 49 -7.20 -3.31 2.01
C SER A 49 -8.09 -2.52 2.96
N GLU A 50 -9.40 -2.61 2.77
CA GLU A 50 -10.38 -1.99 3.67
C GLU A 50 -10.45 -2.74 5.00
N HIS A 51 -10.59 -1.99 6.08
CA HIS A 51 -11.05 -2.50 7.36
C HIS A 51 -12.08 -1.54 7.96
N ARG A 52 -12.96 -2.11 8.79
CA ARG A 52 -13.99 -1.37 9.52
C ARG A 52 -13.91 -1.73 10.98
N THR A 53 -13.97 -0.72 11.84
CA THR A 53 -14.18 -0.93 13.27
C THR A 53 -15.64 -1.25 13.54
N ASP A 54 -15.93 -1.77 14.73
CA ASP A 54 -17.31 -2.03 15.17
C ASP A 54 -18.13 -0.72 15.25
N ASP A 55 -17.47 0.42 15.47
CA ASP A 55 -18.08 1.77 15.47
C ASP A 55 -18.32 2.33 14.05
N GLY A 56 -18.00 1.57 12.99
CA GLY A 56 -18.24 1.96 11.60
C GLY A 56 -17.17 2.89 11.00
N GLU A 57 -16.08 3.15 11.72
CA GLU A 57 -14.95 3.91 11.18
C GLU A 57 -14.21 3.08 10.12
N ARG A 58 -13.96 3.70 8.96
CA ARG A 58 -13.28 3.05 7.83
C ARG A 58 -11.80 3.42 7.86
N TYR A 59 -10.98 2.41 8.03
CA TYR A 59 -9.53 2.52 7.93
C TYR A 59 -9.02 1.57 6.85
N SER A 60 -7.72 1.62 6.58
CA SER A 60 -7.11 0.72 5.62
C SER A 60 -5.79 0.18 6.10
N THR A 61 -5.38 -0.96 5.54
CA THR A 61 -4.08 -1.55 5.80
C THR A 61 -3.28 -1.57 4.51
N LEU A 62 -2.08 -0.99 4.54
CA LEU A 62 -1.10 -1.12 3.46
C LEU A 62 -0.16 -2.27 3.80
N ARG A 63 -0.24 -3.34 3.00
CA ARG A 63 0.72 -4.43 2.98
C ARG A 63 1.70 -4.21 1.84
N TYR A 64 2.95 -3.87 2.13
CA TYR A 64 3.96 -3.56 1.11
C TYR A 64 5.17 -4.49 1.22
N ARG A 65 5.82 -4.76 0.07
CA ARG A 65 6.89 -5.74 -0.01
C ARG A 65 8.23 -5.15 0.46
N THR A 66 8.88 -5.80 1.42
CA THR A 66 10.16 -5.34 2.00
C THR A 66 11.38 -6.08 1.47
N ALA A 67 11.22 -7.37 1.16
CA ALA A 67 12.27 -8.16 0.53
C ALA A 67 11.93 -8.46 -0.94
N ILE A 68 12.51 -7.68 -1.84
CA ILE A 68 12.57 -8.03 -3.26
C ILE A 68 14.00 -8.49 -3.57
N VAL A 69 14.21 -9.79 -3.39
CA VAL A 69 15.51 -10.45 -3.56
C VAL A 69 15.64 -10.86 -5.03
N SER A 70 15.92 -9.89 -5.90
CA SER A 70 16.35 -10.15 -7.27
C SER A 70 17.25 -9.00 -7.76
N PRO A 71 18.38 -9.28 -8.44
CA PRO A 71 19.24 -8.26 -9.03
C PRO A 71 18.49 -7.30 -9.96
N THR A 72 17.46 -7.79 -10.65
CA THR A 72 16.64 -7.00 -11.59
C THR A 72 15.52 -6.20 -10.90
N ALA A 73 15.38 -6.33 -9.58
CA ALA A 73 14.24 -5.79 -8.84
C ALA A 73 14.58 -4.61 -7.91
N ALA A 74 15.78 -4.04 -8.04
CA ALA A 74 16.16 -2.82 -7.33
C ALA A 74 15.17 -1.66 -7.60
N HIS A 75 14.66 -1.55 -8.83
CA HIS A 75 13.61 -0.59 -9.16
C HIS A 75 12.31 -0.88 -8.40
N ALA A 76 11.84 -2.13 -8.41
CA ALA A 76 10.64 -2.53 -7.67
C ALA A 76 10.77 -2.23 -6.17
N ARG A 77 11.94 -2.47 -5.56
CA ARG A 77 12.19 -2.17 -4.14
C ARG A 77 12.09 -0.68 -3.86
N ARG A 78 12.69 0.16 -4.71
CA ARG A 78 12.56 1.62 -4.60
C ARG A 78 11.11 2.06 -4.74
N THR A 79 10.35 1.48 -5.66
CA THR A 79 8.94 1.81 -5.83
C THR A 79 8.09 1.38 -4.63
N ALA A 80 8.32 0.19 -4.06
CA ALA A 80 7.64 -0.24 -2.83
C ALA A 80 7.92 0.69 -1.65
N ASN A 81 9.16 1.16 -1.49
CA ASN A 81 9.51 2.16 -0.47
C ASN A 81 8.82 3.50 -0.72
N ARG A 82 8.72 3.96 -1.97
CA ARG A 82 7.97 5.18 -2.29
C ARG A 82 6.48 5.06 -1.95
N ILE A 83 5.87 3.90 -2.18
CA ILE A 83 4.47 3.64 -1.76
C ILE A 83 4.35 3.75 -0.24
N LYS A 84 5.29 3.15 0.50
CA LYS A 84 5.35 3.25 1.97
C LYS A 84 5.48 4.71 2.44
N ASP A 85 6.33 5.49 1.79
CA ASP A 85 6.62 6.88 2.18
C ASP A 85 5.45 7.81 1.83
N ALA A 86 4.73 7.55 0.73
CA ALA A 86 3.58 8.33 0.29
C ALA A 86 2.42 8.39 1.30
N VAL A 87 2.30 7.37 2.14
CA VAL A 87 1.24 7.26 3.17
C VAL A 87 1.80 7.32 4.59
N ALA A 88 3.05 7.74 4.77
CA ALA A 88 3.70 7.73 6.08
C ALA A 88 3.03 8.68 7.08
N ASP A 89 2.51 9.81 6.60
CA ASP A 89 1.73 10.82 7.34
C ASP A 89 0.33 10.33 7.74
N LEU A 90 -0.19 9.32 7.05
CA LEU A 90 -1.53 8.76 7.30
C LEU A 90 -1.51 7.58 8.29
N ARG A 91 -0.34 7.18 8.79
CA ARG A 91 -0.22 6.02 9.69
C ARG A 91 -0.80 6.33 11.06
N VAL A 92 -1.58 5.39 11.58
CA VAL A 92 -1.96 5.41 12.99
C VAL A 92 -0.78 4.95 13.86
N SER A 93 -0.56 5.66 14.98
CA SER A 93 0.50 5.33 15.95
C SER A 93 0.21 4.05 16.74
N SER A 94 -1.05 3.61 16.76
CA SER A 94 -1.55 2.40 17.38
C SER A 94 -2.73 1.89 16.55
N ALA A 95 -2.77 0.60 16.22
CA ALA A 95 -3.93 0.03 15.52
C ALA A 95 -5.18 0.24 16.39
N PRO A 96 -6.30 0.74 15.84
CA PRO A 96 -7.56 0.79 16.57
C PRO A 96 -7.94 -0.65 16.96
N GLY A 97 -8.23 -0.84 18.25
CA GLY A 97 -8.60 -2.12 18.85
C GLY A 97 -10.07 -2.43 18.68
#